data_AF-A0A958Z8M0-F1
#
_entry.id   AF-A0A958Z8M0-F1
#
_cell.length_a   1.000
_cell.length_b   1.000
_cell.length_c   1.000
_cell.angle_alpha   90.00
_cell.angle_beta   90.00
_cell.angle_gamma   90.00
#
_symmetry.space_group_name_H-M   'P 1'
#
loop_
_entity.id
_entity.type
_entity.pdbx_description
1 polymer ?
#
loop_
_entity_poly.entity_id
_entity_poly.type
_entity_poly.pdbx_seq_one_letter_code
_entity_poly.pdbx_strand_id
1 'polypeptide(L)' 'FDQVTINTSYTGVKIGVPEAAPFSFEVKLDYASFSHDDNLQFNQQIEKSSSKYYEGYFKQANSGSTIHITSDYGGVTFK' A
#
# COMPACT_ATOMS: atom_id res chain seq x y z
N PHE A 1 5.53 -13.75 6.33
CA PHE A 1 6.52 -13.10 5.45
C PHE A 1 7.10 -11.93 6.22
N ASP A 2 8.38 -11.61 6.06
CA ASP A 2 8.96 -10.48 6.80
C ASP A 2 8.80 -9.17 6.02
N GLN A 3 9.09 -9.17 4.72
CA GLN A 3 9.01 -7.95 3.92
C GLN A 3 8.60 -8.25 2.47
N VAL A 4 7.75 -7.41 1.91
CA VAL A 4 7.38 -7.40 0.49
C VAL A 4 7.66 -6.02 -0.07
N THR A 5 8.38 -5.94 -1.18
CA THR A 5 8.66 -4.67 -1.86
C THR A 5 8.27 -4.79 -3.33
N ILE A 6 7.42 -3.88 -3.79
CA ILE A 6 6.89 -3.86 -5.15
C ILE A 6 7.17 -2.49 -5.76
N ASN A 7 7.83 -2.47 -6.91
CA ASN A 7 8.12 -1.25 -7.66
C ASN A 7 7.60 -1.41 -9.08
N THR A 8 6.69 -0.53 -9.51
CA THR A 8 6.11 -0.59 -10.85
C THR A 8 6.01 0.79 -11.47
N SER A 9 6.44 0.94 -12.72
CA SER A 9 6.43 2.27 -13.34
C SER A 9 5.26 2.49 -14.31
N TYR A 10 4.63 1.45 -14.86
CA TYR A 10 3.58 1.58 -15.89
C TYR A 10 2.52 0.46 -15.83
N THR A 11 2.42 -0.25 -14.71
CA THR A 11 1.61 -1.47 -14.60
C THR A 11 0.75 -1.41 -13.35
N GLY A 12 -0.48 -1.90 -13.43
CA GLY A 12 -1.33 -2.02 -12.26
C GLY A 12 -0.87 -3.14 -11.33
N VAL A 13 -0.75 -2.84 -10.04
CA VAL A 13 -0.38 -3.82 -9.01
C VAL A 13 -1.63 -4.25 -8.28
N LYS A 14 -1.90 -5.55 -8.24
CA LYS A 14 -2.97 -6.12 -7.43
C LYS A 14 -2.38 -7.09 -6.43
N ILE A 15 -2.57 -6.79 -5.15
CA ILE A 15 -2.07 -7.63 -4.06
C ILE A 15 -3.27 -8.19 -3.32
N GLY A 16 -3.36 -9.52 -3.28
CA GLY A 16 -4.26 -10.24 -2.40
C GLY A 16 -3.64 -10.32 -1.01
N VAL A 17 -4.24 -9.64 -0.04
CA VAL A 17 -3.80 -9.68 1.36
C VAL A 17 -4.69 -10.63 2.15
N PRO A 18 -4.12 -11.54 2.97
CA PRO A 18 -4.94 -12.44 3.77
C PRO A 18 -5.74 -11.65 4.80
N GLU A 19 -7.08 -11.80 4.84
CA GLU A 19 -7.97 -11.13 5.81
C GLU A 19 -7.55 -11.34 7.28
N ALA A 20 -6.78 -12.38 7.59
CA ALA A 20 -6.38 -12.74 8.94
C ALA A 20 -4.96 -12.27 9.33
N ALA A 21 -4.12 -11.86 8.37
CA ALA A 21 -2.72 -11.56 8.64
C ALA A 21 -2.55 -10.07 8.99
N PRO A 22 -2.06 -9.71 10.19
CA PRO A 22 -1.71 -8.33 10.46
C PRO A 22 -0.43 -7.95 9.69
N PHE A 23 -0.41 -6.78 9.08
CA PHE A 23 0.77 -6.25 8.38
C PHE A 23 0.77 -4.72 8.39
N SER A 24 1.97 -4.14 8.35
CA SER A 24 2.17 -2.71 8.07
C SER A 24 2.30 -2.50 6.57
N PHE A 25 1.87 -1.35 6.07
CA PHE A 25 2.01 -1.00 4.66
C PHE A 25 2.50 0.44 4.46
N GLU A 26 3.30 0.62 3.41
CA GLU A 26 3.77 1.88 2.89
C GLU A 26 3.52 1.91 1.38
N VAL A 27 2.76 2.89 0.91
CA VAL A 27 2.38 3.04 -0.50
C VAL A 27 2.76 4.44 -0.97
N LYS A 28 3.70 4.48 -1.90
CA LYS A 28 4.15 5.66 -2.63
C LYS A 28 3.61 5.59 -4.05
N LEU A 29 2.87 6.61 -4.44
CA LEU A 29 2.32 6.75 -5.77
C LEU A 29 2.77 8.08 -6.35
N ASP A 30 3.38 8.07 -7.52
CA ASP A 30 3.46 9.24 -8.39
C ASP A 30 2.44 9.01 -9.50
N TYR A 31 1.63 10.01 -9.84
CA TYR A 31 0.60 9.96 -10.91
C TYR A 31 -0.28 8.69 -10.98
N ALA A 32 -0.48 8.02 -9.85
CA ALA A 32 -1.19 6.76 -9.72
C ALA A 32 -2.30 6.85 -8.68
N SER A 33 -3.19 5.85 -8.68
CA SER A 33 -4.31 5.74 -7.76
C SER A 33 -4.16 4.53 -6.86
N PHE A 34 -4.52 4.67 -5.58
CA PHE A 34 -4.60 3.56 -4.64
C PHE A 34 -6.07 3.21 -4.39
N SER A 35 -6.42 1.96 -4.62
CA SER A 35 -7.73 1.38 -4.27
C SER A 35 -7.52 0.35 -3.18
N HIS A 36 -8.33 0.43 -2.14
CA HIS A 36 -8.15 -0.40 -0.96
C HIS A 36 -9.49 -0.64 -0.28
N ASP A 37 -9.58 -1.70 0.52
CA ASP A 37 -10.75 -1.97 1.36
C ASP A 37 -10.76 -1.08 2.62
N ASP A 38 -11.94 -0.86 3.18
CA ASP A 38 -12.16 0.02 4.35
C ASP A 38 -11.52 -0.48 5.66
N ASN A 39 -10.96 -1.69 5.65
CA ASN A 39 -10.39 -2.34 6.83
C ASN A 39 -8.95 -1.90 7.15
N LEU A 40 -8.36 -1.00 6.34
CA LEU A 40 -7.00 -0.49 6.54
C LEU A 40 -7.01 0.72 7.48
N GLN A 41 -6.12 0.70 8.46
CA GLN A 41 -5.88 1.83 9.33
C GLN A 41 -4.74 2.65 8.74
N PHE A 42 -5.00 3.93 8.48
CA PHE A 42 -4.00 4.85 7.95
C PHE A 42 -3.42 5.70 9.07
N ASN A 43 -2.10 5.72 9.16
CA ASN A 43 -1.36 6.56 10.08
C ASN A 43 -0.98 7.89 9.42
N GLN A 44 -0.54 7.84 8.15
CA GLN A 44 -0.25 9.01 7.35
C GLN A 44 -0.91 8.88 5.98
N GLN A 45 -1.54 9.97 5.55
CA GLN A 45 -2.03 10.14 4.20
C GLN A 45 -1.56 11.52 3.71
N ILE A 46 -0.79 11.53 2.63
CA ILE A 46 -0.30 12.77 2.01
C ILE A 46 -0.71 12.70 0.55
N GLU A 47 -1.64 13.56 0.15
CA GLU A 47 -2.02 13.72 -1.25
C GLU A 47 -1.51 15.06 -1.77
N LYS A 48 -0.62 15.01 -2.74
CA LYS A 48 -0.12 16.15 -3.52
C LYS A 48 -0.65 16.05 -4.94
N SER A 49 -0.53 17.13 -5.69
CA SER A 49 -1.04 17.22 -7.06
C SER A 49 -0.47 16.15 -8.01
N SER A 50 0.77 15.71 -7.79
CA SER A 50 1.46 14.73 -8.62
C SER A 50 1.80 13.43 -7.90
N SER A 51 1.66 13.38 -6.57
CA SER A 51 2.11 12.26 -5.77
C SER A 51 1.24 12.02 -4.55
N LYS A 52 1.06 10.76 -4.18
CA LYS A 52 0.29 10.33 -3.03
C LYS A 52 1.13 9.38 -2.19
N TYR A 53 1.02 9.50 -0.88
CA TYR A 53 1.70 8.66 0.08
C TYR A 53 0.69 8.20 1.11
N TYR A 54 0.63 6.89 1.33
CA TYR A 54 -0.21 6.26 2.33
C TYR A 54 0.64 5.33 3.16
N GLU A 55 0.56 5.47 4.48
CA GLU A 55 1.25 4.63 5.43
C GLU A 55 0.27 4.23 6.51
N GLY A 56 0.33 2.98 6.92
CA GLY A 56 -0.62 2.45 7.87
C GLY A 56 -0.38 0.98 8.19
N TYR A 57 -1.40 0.36 8.75
CA TYR A 57 -1.39 -1.06 9.08
C TYR A 57 -2.78 -1.67 8.95
N PHE A 58 -2.79 -2.99 8.79
CA PHE A 58 -3.99 -3.81 8.79
C PHE A 58 -4.04 -4.58 10.11
N LYS A 59 -5.13 -4.43 10.87
CA LYS A 59 -5.39 -5.01 12.21
C LYS A 59 -4.42 -4.62 13.33
N GLN A 60 -3.12 -4.86 13.16
CA GLN A 60 -2.12 -4.61 14.19
C GLN A 60 -0.87 -3.96 13.60
N ALA A 61 -0.47 -2.84 14.19
CA ALA A 61 0.81 -2.22 13.90
C ALA A 61 1.94 -3.13 14.39
N ASN A 62 3.02 -3.24 13.59
CA ASN A 62 4.26 -3.91 14.00
C ASN A 62 4.16 -5.44 14.16
N SER A 63 3.36 -6.10 13.34
CA SER A 63 3.24 -7.57 13.30
C SER A 63 4.48 -8.31 12.78
N GLY A 64 5.55 -7.59 12.45
CA GLY A 64 6.76 -8.13 11.82
C GLY A 64 6.65 -8.30 10.30
N SER A 65 5.49 -8.03 9.71
CA SER A 65 5.25 -8.11 8.27
C SER A 65 5.01 -6.73 7.68
N THR A 66 5.85 -6.31 6.73
CA THR A 66 5.72 -4.99 6.10
C THR A 66 5.65 -5.07 4.57
N ILE A 67 4.75 -4.29 3.97
CA ILE A 67 4.56 -4.19 2.52
C ILE A 67 4.94 -2.78 2.07
N HIS A 68 5.88 -2.67 1.14
CA HIS A 68 6.27 -1.41 0.50
C HIS A 68 5.88 -1.45 -0.97
N ILE A 69 5.16 -0.43 -1.42
CA ILE A 69 4.72 -0.31 -2.80
C ILE A 69 5.12 1.05 -3.32
N THR A 70 5.79 1.09 -4.46
CA THR A 70 6.09 2.31 -5.21
C THR A 70 5.51 2.16 -6.60
N SER A 71 4.65 3.10 -7.02
CA SER A 71 4.11 3.12 -8.38
C SER A 71 4.21 4.50 -9.02
N ASP A 72 4.83 4.60 -10.21
CA ASP A 72 4.99 5.89 -10.91
C ASP A 72 3.84 6.20 -11.88
N TYR A 73 3.25 5.15 -12.47
CA TYR A 73 2.05 5.21 -13.31
C TYR A 73 1.36 3.84 -13.27
N GLY A 74 0.03 3.84 -13.11
CA GLY A 74 -0.77 2.63 -12.98
C GLY A 74 -1.30 2.41 -11.56
N GLY A 75 -2.54 1.92 -11.46
CA GLY A 75 -3.26 1.80 -10.20
C GLY A 75 -2.77 0.66 -9.30
N VAL A 76 -2.70 0.92 -8.00
CA VAL A 76 -2.43 -0.09 -6.97
C VAL A 76 -3.75 -0.48 -6.32
N THR A 77 -4.02 -1.77 -6.20
CA THR A 77 -5.23 -2.29 -5.54
C THR A 77 -4.86 -3.31 -4.47
N PHE A 78 -5.28 -3.06 -3.23
CA PHE A 78 -5.39 -4.10 -2.21
C PHE A 78 -6.77 -4.77 -2.28
N LYS A 79 -6.76 -6.10 -2.22
CA LYS A 79 -7.93 -6.98 -2.23
C LYS A 79 -7.73 -8.15 -1.28
#